data_AF-A0A670ZMG8-F1
#
_entry.id   AF-A0A670ZMG8-F1
#
_cell.length_a   1.000
_cell.length_b   1.000
_cell.length_c   1.000
_cell.angle_alpha   90.00
_cell.angle_beta   90.00
_cell.angle_gamma   90.00
#
_symmetry.space_group_name_H-M   'P 1'
#
loop_
_entity.id
_entity.type
_entity.pdbx_description
1 polymer ?
#
loop_
_entity_poly.entity_id
_entity_poly.type
_entity_poly.pdbx_seq_one_letter_code
_entity_poly.pdbx_strand_id
1 'polypeptide(L)' 'MAAEVRLKKLEELVLDCSVVGLETLVDLLLCVHHELSTSPLAQEKYITEFLQWGDPFSRPHLSLEEAGVE' A
#
# COMPACT_ATOMS: atom_id res chain seq x y z
N MET A 1 2.71 -10.64 28.23
CA MET A 1 1.78 -11.79 28.09
C MET A 1 0.53 -11.49 27.25
N ALA A 2 -0.42 -10.65 27.66
CA ALA A 2 -1.68 -10.48 26.89
C ALA A 2 -1.51 -9.91 25.46
N ALA A 3 -0.59 -8.95 25.28
CA ALA A 3 -0.30 -8.37 23.96
C ALA A 3 0.37 -9.38 23.01
N GLU A 4 1.29 -10.20 23.51
CA GLU A 4 2.00 -11.22 22.72
C GLU A 4 1.03 -12.31 22.23
N VAL A 5 0.08 -12.72 23.08
CA VAL A 5 -0.97 -13.68 22.67
C VAL A 5 -1.88 -13.08 21.60
N ARG A 6 -2.21 -11.78 21.69
CA ARG A 6 -3.01 -11.10 20.66
C ARG A 6 -2.25 -10.98 19.33
N LEU A 7 -0.95 -10.70 19.38
CA LEU A 7 -0.11 -10.63 18.19
C LEU A 7 -0.02 -11.99 17.48
N LYS A 8 0.19 -13.08 18.23
CA LYS A 8 0.21 -14.44 17.66
C LYS A 8 -1.11 -14.80 16.99
N LYS A 9 -2.25 -14.46 17.61
CA LYS A 9 -3.58 -14.66 17.00
C LYS A 9 -3.76 -13.86 15.71
N LEU A 10 -3.24 -12.63 15.66
CA LEU A 10 -3.31 -11.81 14.45
C LEU A 10 -2.44 -12.41 13.33
N GLU A 11 -1.24 -12.89 13.66
CA GLU A 11 -0.34 -13.57 12.73
C GLU A 11 -1.00 -14.84 12.14
N GLU A 12 -1.61 -15.67 12.98
CA GLU A 12 -2.36 -16.86 12.53
C GLU A 12 -3.51 -16.48 11.58
N LEU A 13 -4.26 -15.41 11.87
CA LEU A 13 -5.36 -14.93 11.02
C LEU A 13 -4.88 -14.42 9.65
N VAL A 14 -3.72 -13.75 9.61
CA VAL A 14 -3.13 -13.26 8.35
C VAL A 14 -2.62 -14.44 7.51
N LEU A 15 -1.99 -15.44 8.14
CA LEU A 15 -1.48 -16.63 7.46
C LEU A 15 -2.60 -17.53 6.90
N ASP A 16 -3.73 -17.61 7.60
CA ASP A 16 -4.90 -18.37 7.16
C ASP A 16 -5.61 -17.69 5.95
N CYS A 17 -5.29 -16.42 5.64
CA CYS A 17 -5.88 -15.64 4.54
C CYS A 17 -7.43 -15.56 4.59
N SER A 18 -8.04 -15.99 5.71
CA SER A 18 -9.49 -16.20 5.83
C SER A 18 -10.27 -14.92 6.08
N VAL A 19 -9.58 -13.85 6.48
CA VAL A 19 -10.18 -12.55 6.84
C VAL A 19 -9.83 -11.44 5.85
N VAL A 20 -8.56 -11.30 5.47
CA VAL A 20 -8.12 -10.32 4.46
C VAL A 20 -6.90 -10.88 3.75
N GLY A 21 -7.00 -11.13 2.45
CA GLY A 21 -5.87 -11.54 1.64
C GLY A 21 -4.91 -10.39 1.36
N LEU A 22 -3.66 -10.72 1.05
CA LEU A 22 -2.64 -9.73 0.67
C LEU A 22 -3.12 -8.86 -0.50
N GLU A 23 -3.78 -9.46 -1.49
CA GLU A 23 -4.34 -8.76 -2.64
C GLU A 23 -5.34 -7.67 -2.20
N THR A 24 -6.27 -8.00 -1.30
CA THR A 24 -7.23 -7.04 -0.77
C THR A 24 -6.58 -5.91 0.03
N LEU A 25 -5.49 -6.20 0.76
CA LEU A 25 -4.72 -5.15 1.46
C LEU A 25 -4.02 -4.21 0.48
N VAL A 26 -3.47 -4.75 -0.60
CA VAL A 26 -2.83 -3.97 -1.66
C VAL A 26 -3.86 -3.13 -2.41
N ASP A 27 -5.00 -3.71 -2.79
CA ASP A 27 -6.11 -2.98 -3.42
C ASP A 27 -6.62 -1.84 -2.53
N LEU A 28 -6.74 -2.09 -1.22
CA LEU A 28 -7.13 -1.04 -0.27
C LEU A 28 -6.10 0.08 -0.21
N LEU A 29 -4.81 -0.25 -0.16
CA LEU A 29 -3.72 0.72 -0.15
C LEU A 29 -3.72 1.58 -1.44
N LEU A 30 -3.89 0.94 -2.59
CA LEU A 30 -3.98 1.61 -3.89
C LEU A 30 -5.20 2.53 -3.97
N CYS A 31 -6.37 2.07 -3.52
CA CYS A 31 -7.58 2.90 -3.43
C CYS A 31 -7.35 4.14 -2.56
N VAL A 32 -6.77 3.97 -1.37
CA VAL A 32 -6.48 5.10 -0.47
C VAL A 32 -5.47 6.07 -1.09
N HIS A 33 -4.41 5.56 -1.72
CA HIS A 33 -3.45 6.39 -2.44
C HIS A 33 -4.12 7.20 -3.56
N HIS A 34 -4.96 6.54 -4.36
CA HIS A 34 -5.70 7.19 -5.43
C HIS A 34 -6.64 8.30 -4.90
N GLU A 35 -7.48 8.00 -3.91
CA GLU A 35 -8.41 8.96 -3.30
C GLU A 35 -7.68 10.16 -2.68
N LEU A 36 -6.55 9.92 -2.02
CA LEU A 36 -5.74 11.00 -1.45
C LEU A 36 -5.06 11.86 -2.52
N SER A 37 -4.67 11.26 -3.65
CA SER A 37 -4.02 11.98 -4.76
C SER A 37 -4.97 12.91 -5.51
N THR A 38 -6.26 12.57 -5.59
CA THR A 38 -7.29 13.35 -6.28
C THR A 38 -7.99 14.36 -5.35
N SER A 39 -7.82 14.20 -4.05
CA SER A 39 -8.37 15.07 -3.02
C SER A 39 -7.59 16.38 -2.87
N PRO A 40 -8.24 17.49 -2.45
CA PRO A 40 -7.54 18.73 -2.09
C PRO A 40 -6.51 18.55 -0.96
N LEU A 41 -6.60 17.45 -0.21
CA LEU A 41 -5.65 17.09 0.84
C LEU A 41 -4.27 16.66 0.30
N ALA A 42 -4.13 16.43 -1.00
CA ALA A 42 -2.87 16.01 -1.62
C ALA A 42 -1.69 16.96 -1.34
N GLN A 43 -1.95 18.23 -1.04
CA GLN A 43 -0.93 19.25 -0.74
C GLN A 43 -0.50 19.29 0.73
N GLU A 44 -1.20 18.57 1.61
CA GLU A 44 -0.82 18.48 3.02
C GLU A 44 0.50 17.72 3.15
N LYS A 45 1.39 18.20 4.01
CA LYS A 45 2.76 17.68 4.13
C LYS A 45 2.80 16.16 4.28
N TYR A 46 2.05 15.62 5.24
CA TYR A 46 2.07 14.18 5.54
C TYR A 46 1.41 13.35 4.45
N ILE A 47 0.44 13.92 3.74
CA ILE A 47 -0.24 13.22 2.63
C ILE A 47 0.67 13.21 1.41
N THR A 48 1.36 14.32 1.14
CA THR A 48 2.38 14.39 0.09
C THR A 48 3.50 13.37 0.35
N GLU A 49 4.03 13.32 1.57
CA GLU A 49 5.05 12.35 1.99
C GLU A 49 4.55 10.89 1.83
N PHE A 50 3.30 10.62 2.22
CA PHE A 50 2.67 9.31 2.02
C PHE A 50 2.50 8.95 0.53
N LEU A 51 2.02 9.88 -0.30
CA LEU A 51 1.81 9.66 -1.73
C LEU A 51 3.14 9.41 -2.46
N GLN A 52 4.21 10.11 -2.08
CA GLN A 52 5.56 9.89 -2.62
C GLN A 52 6.12 8.52 -2.20
N TRP A 53 5.89 8.12 -0.95
CA TRP A 53 6.28 6.78 -0.48
C TRP A 53 5.52 5.67 -1.22
N GLY A 54 4.23 5.89 -1.51
CA GLY A 54 3.36 4.94 -2.20
C GLY A 54 3.50 4.88 -3.73
N ASP A 55 4.22 5.82 -4.34
CA ASP A 55 4.35 5.95 -5.80
C ASP A 55 4.91 4.68 -6.49
N PRO A 56 5.93 3.99 -5.95
CA PRO A 56 6.45 2.74 -6.54
C PRO A 56 5.44 1.59 -6.54
N PHE A 57 4.46 1.60 -5.63
CA PHE A 57 3.43 0.57 -5.56
C PHE A 57 2.24 0.89 -6.47
N SER A 58 2.00 2.17 -6.74
CA SER A 58 0.86 2.65 -7.53
C SER A 58 1.18 2.76 -9.01
N ARG A 59 2.45 2.87 -9.38
CA ARG A 59 2.88 2.78 -10.78
C ARG A 59 2.98 1.32 -11.19
N PRO A 60 2.21 0.85 -12.19
CA PRO A 60 2.58 -0.38 -12.87
C PRO A 60 4.01 -0.20 -13.39
N HIS A 61 4.81 -1.26 -13.29
CA HIS A 61 6.26 -1.37 -13.51
C HIS A 61 6.73 -1.02 -14.95
N LEU A 62 6.13 -0.04 -15.61
CA LEU A 62 6.31 0.31 -17.03
C LEU A 62 7.49 1.28 -17.26
N SER A 63 8.55 1.14 -16.48
CA SER A 63 9.75 1.99 -16.58
C SER A 63 11.03 1.15 -16.52
N LEU A 64 11.20 0.19 -17.45
CA LEU A 64 12.51 -0.39 -17.73
C LEU A 64 12.80 -0.64 -19.23
N GLU A 65 11.92 -0.26 -20.17
CA GLU A 65 12.13 -0.54 -21.61
C GLU A 65 12.20 0.69 -22.53
N GLU A 66 12.13 1.93 -22.01
CA GLU A 66 12.18 3.16 -22.83
C GLU A 66 13.30 4.12 -22.36
N ALA A 67 14.46 3.56 -22.04
CA ALA A 67 15.69 4.32 -21.79
C ALA A 67 16.89 3.61 -22.41
N GLY A 68 16.99 3.66 -23.74
CA GLY A 68 18.21 3.38 -24.48
C GLY A 68 18.20 2.08 -25.27
N VAL A 69 17.67 2.15 -26.49
CA VAL A 69 18.31 1.51 -27.64
C VAL A 69 18.36 2.56 -28.74
N GLU A 70 19.57 3.07 -28.93
CA GLU A 70 20.03 3.81 -30.10
C GLU A 70 20.16 2.86 -31.30
#